data_AF-A0A969N4D5-F1
#
_entry.id   AF-A0A969N4D5-F1
#
_cell.length_a   1.000
_cell.length_b   1.000
_cell.length_c   1.000
_cell.angle_alpha   90.00
_cell.angle_beta   90.00
_cell.angle_gamma   90.00
#
_symmetry.space_group_name_H-M   'P 1'
#
loop_
_entity.id
_entity.type
_entity.pdbx_description
1 polymer ?
#
loop_
_entity_poly.entity_id
_entity_poly.type
_entity_poly.pdbx_seq_one_letter_code
_entity_poly.pdbx_strand_id
1 'polypeptide(L)' 'MSRPQSSKIDRILAVDDSPDNLFLVQTILEDKGYQVSLAENGSSALSSIEKSPP' A
#
# COMPACT_ATOMS: atom_id res chain seq x y z
N MET A 1 -5.57 -0.80 -33.68
CA MET A 1 -4.77 -1.70 -32.83
C MET A 1 -4.50 -0.97 -31.52
N SER A 2 -5.30 -1.20 -30.47
CA SER A 2 -5.04 -0.59 -29.16
C SER A 2 -3.88 -1.32 -28.47
N ARG A 3 -2.88 -0.56 -28.02
CA ARG A 3 -1.81 -1.06 -27.14
C ARG A 3 -2.44 -1.70 -25.91
N PRO A 4 -1.91 -2.82 -25.38
CA PRO A 4 -2.34 -3.29 -24.07
C PRO A 4 -2.01 -2.18 -23.08
N GLN A 5 -3.04 -1.57 -22.50
CA GLN A 5 -2.89 -0.65 -21.39
C GLN A 5 -2.31 -1.49 -20.26
N SER A 6 -1.02 -1.33 -19.95
CA SER A 6 -0.44 -1.89 -18.74
C SER A 6 -1.25 -1.32 -17.58
N SER A 7 -2.12 -2.13 -16.99
CA SER A 7 -2.94 -1.75 -15.85
C SER A 7 -1.97 -1.49 -14.71
N LYS A 8 -1.63 -0.22 -14.50
CA LYS A 8 -0.77 0.19 -13.39
C LYS A 8 -1.52 -0.17 -12.10
N ILE A 9 -0.96 -1.07 -11.31
CA ILE A 9 -1.49 -1.42 -10.00
C ILE A 9 -1.23 -0.22 -9.09
N ASP A 10 -2.30 0.32 -8.50
CA ASP A 10 -2.19 1.41 -7.54
C ASP A 10 -1.61 0.88 -6.23
N ARG A 11 -0.61 1.60 -5.68
CA ARG A 11 0.08 1.23 -4.45
C ARG A 11 -0.36 2.13 -3.31
N ILE A 12 -0.54 1.55 -2.13
CA ILE A 12 -1.05 2.22 -0.94
C ILE A 12 -0.09 1.93 0.22
N LEU A 13 0.28 2.96 0.98
CA LEU A 13 0.97 2.83 2.26
C LEU A 13 -0.02 3.10 3.40
N ALA A 14 -0.36 2.07 4.18
CA ALA A 14 -1.19 2.21 5.38
C ALA A 14 -0.31 2.42 6.61
N VAL A 15 -0.65 3.42 7.44
CA VAL A 15 0.10 3.80 8.64
C VAL A 15 -0.84 3.85 9.83
N ASP A 16 -0.64 2.97 10.79
CA ASP A 16 -1.46 2.83 12.01
C ASP A 16 -0.61 2.12 13.08
N ASP A 17 -0.73 2.48 14.35
CA ASP A 17 0.06 1.88 15.45
C ASP A 17 -0.54 0.56 15.96
N SER A 18 -1.73 0.19 15.50
CA SER A 18 -2.37 -1.10 15.78
C SER A 18 -2.12 -2.10 14.64
N PRO A 19 -1.46 -3.24 14.90
CA PRO A 19 -1.25 -4.28 13.88
C PRO A 19 -2.56 -4.89 13.37
N ASP A 20 -3.60 -4.95 14.21
CA ASP A 20 -4.91 -5.47 13.82
C ASP A 20 -5.60 -4.56 12.78
N ASN A 21 -5.45 -3.24 12.93
CA ASN A 21 -5.99 -2.26 11.98
C ASN A 21 -5.27 -2.37 10.63
N LEU A 22 -3.93 -2.47 10.66
CA LEU A 22 -3.11 -2.64 9.46
C LEU A 22 -3.50 -3.92 8.69
N PHE A 23 -3.67 -5.03 9.39
CA PHE A 23 -4.07 -6.31 8.80
C PHE A 23 -5.46 -6.25 8.16
N LEU A 24 -6.43 -5.63 8.85
CA LEU A 24 -7.78 -5.42 8.31
C LEU A 24 -7.76 -4.59 7.02
N VAL A 25 -7.04 -3.46 7.03
CA VAL A 25 -6.94 -2.56 5.87
C VAL A 25 -6.23 -3.24 4.71
N GLN A 26 -5.14 -3.96 4.96
CA GLN A 26 -4.43 -4.74 3.96
C GLN A 26 -5.38 -5.72 3.26
N THR A 27 -6.09 -6.54 4.04
CA THR A 27 -6.99 -7.57 3.52
C THR A 27 -8.07 -6.98 2.61
N ILE A 28 -8.68 -5.87 3.02
CA ILE A 28 -9.75 -5.22 2.25
C ILE A 28 -9.23 -4.63 0.93
N LEU A 29 -8.04 -4.05 0.94
CA LEU A 29 -7.49 -3.34 -0.23
C LEU A 29 -6.81 -4.31 -1.21
N GLU A 30 -6.13 -5.34 -0.73
CA GLU A 30 -5.55 -6.38 -1.58
C GLU A 30 -6.64 -7.19 -2.29
N ASP A 31 -7.78 -7.48 -1.64
CA ASP A 31 -8.96 -8.11 -2.27
C ASP A 31 -9.52 -7.27 -3.44
N LYS A 32 -9.35 -5.94 -3.39
CA LYS A 32 -9.73 -5.02 -4.46
C LYS A 32 -8.66 -4.86 -5.56
N GLY A 33 -7.53 -5.56 -5.44
CA GLY A 33 -6.44 -5.55 -6.42
C GLY A 33 -5.42 -4.42 -6.22
N TYR A 34 -5.41 -3.76 -5.06
CA TYR A 34 -4.36 -2.81 -4.70
C TYR A 34 -3.12 -3.53 -4.17
N GLN A 35 -1.96 -2.89 -4.28
CA GLN A 35 -0.76 -3.34 -3.57
C GLN A 35 -0.58 -2.51 -2.30
N VAL A 36 -0.59 -3.15 -1.13
CA VAL A 36 -0.52 -2.45 0.15
C VAL A 36 0.84 -2.66 0.81
N SER A 37 1.42 -1.60 1.33
CA SER A 37 2.56 -1.62 2.26
C SER A 37 2.10 -1.12 3.61
N LEU A 38 2.68 -1.66 4.69
CA LEU A 38 2.30 -1.35 6.06
C LEU A 38 3.43 -0.64 6.80
N ALA A 39 3.07 0.26 7.71
CA ALA A 39 3.98 0.94 8.61
C ALA A 39 3.32 1.15 9.97
N GLU A 40 4.01 0.79 11.06
CA GLU A 40 3.47 0.87 12.42
C GLU A 40 3.66 2.25 13.07
N ASN A 41 4.37 3.16 12.39
CA ASN A 41 4.64 4.51 12.88
C ASN A 41 5.12 5.44 11.77
N GLY A 42 5.12 6.75 12.05
CA GLY A 42 5.54 7.78 11.09
C GLY A 42 6.99 7.65 10.61
N SER A 43 7.93 7.27 11.47
CA SER A 43 9.35 7.12 11.08
C SER A 43 9.55 6.01 10.05
N SER A 44 8.90 4.86 10.26
CA SER A 44 8.91 3.75 9.30
C SER A 44 8.18 4.11 8.01
N ALA A 45 7.06 4.85 8.09
CA ALA A 45 6.32 5.31 6.93
C ALA A 45 7.15 6.26 6.04
N LEU A 46 7.80 7.26 6.64
CA LEU A 46 8.69 8.18 5.92
C LEU A 46 9.85 7.44 5.26
N SER A 47 10.47 6.50 5.96
CA SER A 47 11.53 5.64 5.41
C SER A 47 11.05 4.82 4.21
N SER A 48 9.80 4.34 4.24
CA SER A 48 9.19 3.62 3.12
C SER A 48 8.91 4.54 1.93
N ILE A 49 8.40 5.76 2.17
CA ILE A 49 8.14 6.76 1.12
C ILE A 49 9.43 7.14 0.40
N GLU A 50 10.53 7.36 1.12
CA GLU A 50 11.83 7.70 0.52
C GLU A 50 12.37 6.57 -0.37
N LYS A 51 12.19 5.31 0.04
CA LYS A 51 12.63 4.12 -0.72
C LYS A 51 11.76 3.86 -1.94
N SER A 52 10.44 3.95 -1.77
CA SER A 52 9.47 3.72 -2.82
C SER A 52 8.19 4.49 -2.51
N PRO A 53 7.99 5.67 -3.12
CA PRO A 53 6.77 6.44 -2.93
C PRO A 53 5.57 5.58 -3.36
N PRO A 54 4.46 5.51 -2.61
CA PRO A 54 3.24 4.81 -3.05
C PRO A 54 2.69 5.42 -4.35
#